data_AF-A0A7X8DVM4-F1
#
_entry.id   AF-A0A7X8DVM4-F1
#
_cell.length_a   1.000
_cell.length_b   1.000
_cell.length_c   1.000
_cell.angle_alpha   90.00
_cell.angle_beta   90.00
_cell.angle_gamma   90.00
#
_symmetry.space_group_name_H-M   'P 1'
#
loop_
_entity.id
_entity.type
_entity.pdbx_description
1 polymer ?
#
loop_
_entity_poly.entity_id
_entity_poly.type
_entity_poly.pdbx_seq_one_letter_code
_entity_poly.pdbx_strand_id
1 'polypeptide(L)'
;MENRTAQIANASPGQLIVITYELILEALDEAQGQIPVKDEKSFKRSIESAQKLLRELMVSLDMSYDISNDLMSLYSYINKIIIKGYVSQKKEPLMEASKLLTTLLEGWKQAAALEDDNSPVIENAQQIYAGLTYGKGSLNESVVEEKNRGFKA
;
A
#
# COMPACT_ATOMS: atom_id res chain seq x y z
N MET A 1 -18.51 2.72 -1.96
CA MET A 1 -17.49 1.74 -2.41
C MET A 1 -16.70 2.20 -3.64
N GLU A 2 -17.24 3.09 -4.47
CA GLU A 2 -16.62 3.57 -5.73
C GLU A 2 -15.25 4.27 -5.55
N ASN A 3 -14.98 4.88 -4.40
CA ASN A 3 -13.71 5.58 -4.11
C ASN A 3 -12.54 4.60 -3.82
N ARG A 4 -12.77 3.48 -3.11
CA ARG A 4 -11.70 2.54 -2.75
C ARG A 4 -11.18 1.73 -3.94
N THR A 5 -12.03 1.41 -4.91
CA THR A 5 -11.62 0.65 -6.11
C THR A 5 -10.59 1.43 -6.93
N ALA A 6 -10.80 2.74 -7.09
CA ALA A 6 -9.85 3.61 -7.80
C ALA A 6 -8.54 3.80 -7.00
N GLN A 7 -8.61 3.85 -5.67
CA GLN A 7 -7.42 3.89 -4.81
C GLN A 7 -6.59 2.62 -4.92
N ILE A 8 -7.21 1.44 -4.81
CA ILE A 8 -6.51 0.15 -4.93
C ILE A 8 -5.89 -0.02 -6.33
N ALA A 9 -6.60 0.40 -7.39
CA ALA A 9 -6.12 0.25 -8.77
C ALA A 9 -4.85 1.05 -9.09
N ASN A 10 -4.60 2.15 -8.37
CA ASN A 10 -3.46 3.03 -8.60
C ASN A 10 -2.45 3.04 -7.43
N ALA A 11 -2.63 2.16 -6.45
CA ALA A 11 -1.78 2.13 -5.25
C ALA A 11 -0.40 1.53 -5.55
N SER A 12 0.65 2.15 -5.01
CA SER A 12 1.99 1.55 -4.96
C SER A 12 2.00 0.31 -4.05
N PRO A 13 3.00 -0.58 -4.15
CA PRO A 13 3.11 -1.75 -3.28
C PRO A 13 3.04 -1.42 -1.79
N GLY A 14 3.75 -0.38 -1.33
CA GLY A 14 3.66 0.11 0.06
C GLY A 14 2.26 0.61 0.42
N GLN A 15 1.58 1.34 -0.48
CA GLN A 15 0.21 1.79 -0.26
C GLN A 15 -0.79 0.62 -0.18
N LEU A 16 -0.60 -0.46 -0.95
CA LEU A 16 -1.44 -1.66 -0.84
C LEU A 16 -1.30 -2.34 0.53
N ILE A 17 -0.09 -2.37 1.10
CA ILE A 17 0.12 -2.87 2.46
C ILE A 17 -0.65 -2.00 3.46
N VAL A 18 -0.51 -0.67 3.38
CA VAL A 18 -1.24 0.28 4.25
C VAL A 18 -2.75 0.07 4.17
N ILE A 19 -3.31 -0.03 2.96
CA ILE A 19 -4.74 -0.29 2.75
C ILE A 19 -5.16 -1.63 3.37
N THR A 20 -4.33 -2.67 3.24
CA THR A 20 -4.63 -4.00 3.81
C THR A 20 -4.74 -3.94 5.33
N TYR A 21 -3.84 -3.20 5.99
CA TYR A 21 -3.92 -2.96 7.44
C TYR A 21 -5.18 -2.19 7.84
N GLU A 22 -5.54 -1.14 7.10
CA GLU A 22 -6.75 -0.36 7.36
C GLU A 22 -8.01 -1.21 7.25
N LEU A 23 -8.08 -2.11 6.25
CA LEU A 23 -9.18 -3.05 6.08
C LEU A 23 -9.26 -4.09 7.22
N ILE A 24 -8.12 -4.56 7.74
CA ILE A 24 -8.10 -5.45 8.92
C ILE A 24 -8.67 -4.72 10.14
N LEU A 25 -8.23 -3.47 10.37
CA LEU A 25 -8.70 -2.67 11.50
C LEU A 25 -10.20 -2.37 11.43
N GLU A 26 -10.70 -2.02 10.24
CA GLU A 26 -12.14 -1.83 9.99
C GLU A 26 -12.93 -3.11 10.27
N ALA A 27 -12.47 -4.27 9.79
CA ALA A 27 -13.12 -5.54 10.06
C ALA A 27 -13.12 -5.90 11.56
N LEU A 28 -12.06 -5.57 12.30
CA LEU A 28 -12.02 -5.78 13.75
C LEU A 28 -12.95 -4.82 14.49
N ASP A 29 -13.10 -3.57 14.04
CA ASP A 29 -14.05 -2.61 14.61
C ASP A 29 -15.50 -3.04 14.37
N GLU A 30 -15.82 -3.46 13.15
CA GLU A 30 -17.13 -4.03 12.82
C GLU A 30 -17.47 -5.23 13.72
N ALA A 31 -16.53 -6.17 13.90
CA ALA A 31 -16.71 -7.33 14.76
C ALA A 31 -17.01 -6.90 16.21
N GLN A 32 -16.29 -5.90 16.74
CA GLN A 32 -16.56 -5.36 18.07
C GLN A 32 -17.96 -4.72 18.18
N GLY A 33 -18.45 -4.12 17.10
CA GLY A 33 -19.81 -3.58 16.99
C GLY A 33 -20.91 -4.65 17.04
N GLN A 34 -20.64 -5.87 16.56
CA GLN A 34 -21.64 -6.95 16.51
C GLN A 34 -21.84 -7.69 17.84
N ILE A 35 -20.84 -7.68 18.73
CA ILE A 35 -20.91 -8.32 20.06
C ILE A 35 -22.12 -7.85 20.90
N PRO A 36 -22.37 -6.54 21.12
CA PRO A 36 -23.47 -6.07 21.97
C PRO A 36 -24.86 -6.38 21.41
N VAL A 37 -25.00 -6.44 20.07
CA VAL A 37 -26.27 -6.76 19.39
C VAL A 37 -26.47 -8.26 19.18
N LYS A 38 -25.50 -9.09 19.58
CA LYS A 38 -25.51 -10.55 19.47
C LYS A 38 -25.74 -11.07 18.04
N ASP A 39 -25.26 -10.34 17.04
CA ASP A 39 -25.27 -10.81 15.65
C ASP A 39 -24.05 -11.70 15.39
N GLU A 40 -24.17 -12.98 15.77
CA GLU A 40 -23.09 -13.96 15.62
C GLU A 40 -22.67 -14.19 14.16
N LYS A 41 -23.61 -14.05 13.20
CA LYS A 41 -23.33 -14.24 11.78
C LYS A 41 -22.45 -13.12 11.25
N SER A 42 -22.83 -11.87 11.53
CA SER A 42 -22.05 -10.71 11.11
C SER A 42 -20.71 -10.66 11.84
N PHE A 43 -20.69 -10.96 13.15
CA PHE A 43 -19.46 -11.10 13.93
C PHE A 43 -18.47 -12.08 13.29
N LYS A 44 -18.93 -13.31 13.00
CA LYS A 44 -18.09 -14.34 12.38
C LYS A 44 -17.54 -13.89 11.03
N ARG A 45 -18.37 -13.24 10.18
CA ARG A 45 -17.95 -12.75 8.88
C ARG A 45 -16.83 -11.70 8.98
N SER A 46 -16.97 -10.73 9.88
CA SER A 46 -15.95 -9.69 10.07
C SER A 46 -14.64 -10.29 10.62
N ILE A 47 -14.70 -11.26 11.54
CA ILE A 47 -13.52 -11.99 12.00
C ILE A 47 -12.84 -12.77 10.85
N GLU A 48 -13.60 -13.51 10.05
CA GLU A 48 -13.07 -14.27 8.91
C GLU A 48 -12.40 -13.34 7.88
N SER A 49 -12.98 -12.15 7.66
CA SER A 49 -12.39 -11.11 6.81
C SER A 49 -11.04 -10.63 7.35
N ALA A 50 -10.98 -10.24 8.63
CA ALA A 50 -9.74 -9.80 9.27
C ALA A 50 -8.64 -10.86 9.22
N GLN A 51 -8.97 -12.12 9.51
CA GLN A 51 -8.01 -13.23 9.49
C GLN A 51 -7.52 -13.56 8.07
N LYS A 52 -8.40 -13.43 7.06
CA LYS A 52 -8.00 -13.62 5.66
C LYS A 52 -6.97 -12.57 5.26
N LEU A 53 -7.26 -11.29 5.48
CA LEU A 53 -6.35 -10.19 5.15
C LEU A 53 -5.02 -10.30 5.91
N LEU A 54 -5.05 -10.63 7.20
CA LEU A 54 -3.83 -10.87 7.98
C LEU A 54 -3.00 -12.02 7.41
N ARG A 55 -3.64 -13.09 6.93
CA ARG A 55 -2.95 -14.21 6.27
C ARG A 55 -2.31 -13.79 4.96
N GLU A 56 -2.95 -12.92 4.18
CA GLU A 56 -2.33 -12.38 2.96
C GLU A 56 -1.03 -11.64 3.31
N LEU A 57 -1.04 -10.79 4.35
CA LEU A 57 0.18 -10.13 4.84
C LEU A 57 1.27 -11.12 5.26
N MET A 58 0.90 -12.24 5.89
CA MET A 58 1.86 -13.28 6.29
C MET A 58 2.48 -13.98 5.08
N VAL A 59 1.67 -14.32 4.08
CA VAL A 59 2.12 -15.05 2.89
C VAL A 59 2.93 -14.14 1.96
N SER A 60 2.69 -12.84 1.98
CA SER A 60 3.43 -11.86 1.18
C SER A 60 4.82 -11.51 1.73
N LEU A 61 5.20 -12.01 2.91
CA LEU A 61 6.52 -11.73 3.50
C LEU A 61 7.62 -12.43 2.69
N ASP A 62 8.63 -11.66 2.29
CA ASP A 62 9.87 -12.20 1.76
C ASP A 62 10.78 -12.64 2.92
N MET A 63 10.88 -13.95 3.12
CA MET A 63 11.63 -14.55 4.24
C MET A 63 13.15 -14.49 4.07
N SER A 64 13.67 -13.89 2.99
CA SER A 64 15.10 -13.62 2.85
C SER A 64 15.58 -12.47 3.73
N TYR A 65 14.68 -11.61 4.21
CA TYR A 65 14.99 -10.52 5.13
C TYR A 65 14.78 -10.93 6.59
N ASP A 66 15.71 -10.59 7.47
CA ASP A 66 15.65 -10.95 8.90
C ASP A 66 14.38 -10.42 9.58
N ILE A 67 13.97 -9.19 9.28
CA ILE A 67 12.77 -8.54 9.83
C ILE A 67 11.47 -9.31 9.52
N SER A 68 11.45 -10.10 8.44
CA SER A 68 10.28 -10.90 8.07
C SER A 68 9.98 -11.99 9.11
N ASN A 69 11.00 -12.51 9.82
CA ASN A 69 10.79 -13.48 10.90
C ASN A 69 10.09 -12.83 12.12
N ASP A 70 10.46 -11.60 12.44
CA ASP A 70 9.83 -10.84 13.52
C ASP A 70 8.39 -10.48 13.16
N LEU A 71 8.15 -10.03 11.93
CA LEU A 71 6.80 -9.75 11.42
C LEU A 71 5.92 -11.01 11.40
N MET A 72 6.45 -12.14 10.94
CA MET A 72 5.73 -13.42 10.93
C MET A 72 5.31 -13.84 12.34
N SER A 73 6.21 -13.65 13.32
CA SER A 73 5.95 -13.95 14.73
C SER A 73 4.88 -13.04 15.32
N LEU A 74 4.94 -11.73 15.03
CA LEU A 74 3.93 -10.76 15.45
C LEU A 74 2.56 -11.04 14.83
N TYR A 75 2.49 -11.30 13.53
CA TYR A 75 1.24 -11.65 12.85
C TYR A 75 0.64 -12.95 13.40
N SER A 76 1.48 -13.95 13.68
CA SER A 76 1.05 -15.20 14.30
C SER A 76 0.48 -14.98 15.70
N TYR A 77 1.07 -14.08 16.49
CA TYR A 77 0.56 -13.70 17.82
C TYR A 77 -0.76 -12.93 17.72
N ILE A 78 -0.85 -11.93 16.84
CA ILE A 78 -2.08 -11.16 16.59
C ILE A 78 -3.22 -12.09 16.16
N ASN A 79 -2.96 -13.05 15.27
CA ASN A 79 -3.97 -14.03 14.86
C ASN A 79 -4.47 -14.88 16.05
N LYS A 80 -3.61 -15.27 16.99
CA LYS A 80 -4.02 -15.98 18.22
C LYS A 80 -4.94 -15.11 19.09
N ILE A 81 -4.66 -13.81 19.20
CA ILE A 81 -5.51 -12.86 19.93
C ILE A 81 -6.88 -12.74 19.25
N ILE A 82 -6.92 -12.62 17.92
CA ILE A 82 -8.19 -12.54 17.16
C ILE A 82 -9.02 -13.80 17.40
N ILE A 83 -8.41 -15.00 17.34
CA ILE A 83 -9.08 -16.27 17.65
C ILE A 83 -9.61 -16.28 19.08
N LYS A 84 -8.84 -15.78 20.04
CA LYS A 84 -9.29 -15.66 21.45
C LYS A 84 -10.51 -14.74 21.55
N GLY A 85 -10.51 -13.61 20.85
CA GLY A 85 -11.67 -12.70 20.78
C GLY A 85 -12.91 -13.39 20.19
N TYR A 86 -12.73 -14.12 19.10
CA TYR A 86 -13.80 -14.89 18.47
C TYR A 86 -14.42 -15.94 19.41
N VAL A 87 -13.58 -16.78 20.03
CA VAL A 87 -14.04 -17.85 20.92
C VAL A 87 -14.67 -17.31 22.19
N SER A 88 -14.11 -16.23 22.75
CA SER A 88 -14.61 -15.64 24.00
C SER A 88 -15.77 -14.69 23.81
N GLN A 89 -16.09 -14.27 22.58
CA GLN A 89 -17.14 -13.28 22.27
C GLN A 89 -16.95 -11.97 23.05
N LYS A 90 -15.69 -11.58 23.25
CA LYS A 90 -15.27 -10.43 24.07
C LYS A 90 -14.55 -9.40 23.23
N LYS A 91 -14.73 -8.12 23.58
CA LYS A 91 -14.10 -7.01 22.85
C LYS A 91 -12.63 -6.86 23.18
N GLU A 92 -12.24 -7.17 24.41
CA GLU A 92 -10.91 -6.88 24.94
C GLU A 92 -9.78 -7.50 24.11
N PRO A 93 -9.85 -8.79 23.68
CA PRO A 93 -8.83 -9.34 22.78
C PRO A 93 -8.81 -8.63 21.43
N LEU A 94 -9.98 -8.29 20.86
CA LEU A 94 -10.04 -7.62 19.56
C LEU A 94 -9.42 -6.22 19.63
N MET A 95 -9.65 -5.48 20.72
CA MET A 95 -9.02 -4.19 21.00
C MET A 95 -7.50 -4.31 21.13
N GLU A 96 -7.00 -5.37 21.78
CA GLU A 96 -5.57 -5.65 21.88
C GLU A 96 -4.95 -5.91 20.49
N ALA A 97 -5.59 -6.73 19.67
CA ALA A 97 -5.17 -6.98 18.29
C ALA A 97 -5.17 -5.68 17.46
N SER A 98 -6.23 -4.87 17.54
CA SER A 98 -6.31 -3.57 16.87
C SER A 98 -5.17 -2.65 17.30
N LYS A 99 -4.85 -2.57 18.59
CA LYS A 99 -3.74 -1.73 19.07
C LYS A 99 -2.41 -2.11 18.45
N LEU A 100 -2.09 -3.40 18.42
CA LEU A 100 -0.84 -3.91 17.82
C LEU A 100 -0.78 -3.61 16.32
N LEU A 101 -1.88 -3.84 15.60
CA LEU A 101 -1.98 -3.56 14.17
C LEU A 101 -1.88 -2.06 13.87
N THR A 102 -2.43 -1.18 14.71
CA THR A 102 -2.29 0.27 14.55
C THR A 102 -0.84 0.71 14.67
N THR A 103 -0.09 0.19 15.64
CA THR A 103 1.35 0.51 15.77
C THR A 103 2.14 0.06 14.55
N LEU A 104 1.86 -1.12 14.00
CA LEU A 104 2.49 -1.59 12.77
C LEU A 104 2.08 -0.73 11.56
N LEU A 105 0.81 -0.34 11.46
CA LEU A 105 0.29 0.54 10.42
C LEU A 105 1.02 1.89 10.40
N GLU A 106 1.29 2.49 11.56
CA GLU A 106 2.07 3.74 11.64
C GLU A 106 3.46 3.59 11.03
N GLY A 107 4.13 2.46 11.28
CA GLY A 107 5.41 2.13 10.66
C GLY A 107 5.31 1.96 9.15
N TRP A 108 4.32 1.21 8.66
CA TRP A 108 4.09 1.01 7.23
C TRP A 108 3.70 2.29 6.49
N LYS A 109 2.96 3.20 7.13
CA LYS A 109 2.66 4.53 6.56
C LYS A 109 3.94 5.34 6.33
N GLN A 110 4.87 5.30 7.28
CA GLN A 110 6.16 5.97 7.13
C GLN A 110 7.00 5.31 6.02
N ALA A 111 7.06 3.97 5.99
CA ALA A 111 7.80 3.24 4.97
C ALA A 111 7.25 3.49 3.55
N ALA A 112 5.93 3.47 3.38
CA ALA A 112 5.28 3.76 2.10
C ALA A 112 5.53 5.21 1.63
N ALA A 113 5.52 6.18 2.54
CA ALA A 113 5.83 7.58 2.21
C ALA A 113 7.27 7.76 1.69
N LEU A 114 8.23 6.96 2.19
CA LEU A 114 9.61 6.96 1.70
C LEU A 114 9.75 6.26 0.34
N GLU A 115 8.84 5.34 -0.01
CA GLU A 115 8.81 4.69 -1.33
C GLU A 115 8.36 5.69 -2.41
N ASP A 116 7.30 6.47 -2.13
CA ASP A 116 6.74 7.45 -3.07
C ASP A 116 7.72 8.60 -3.38
N ASP A 117 8.65 8.91 -2.46
CA ASP A 117 9.72 9.91 -2.64
C ASP A 117 10.84 9.44 -3.60
N ASN A 118 10.85 8.15 -4.01
CA ASN A 118 11.74 7.63 -5.05
C ASN A 118 11.21 7.88 -6.49
N SER A 119 10.41 8.94 -6.68
CA SER A 119 10.12 9.50 -8.01
C SER A 119 11.37 10.16 -8.62
N PRO A 120 11.54 10.16 -9.95
CA PRO A 120 12.83 9.92 -10.57
C PRO A 120 13.83 11.07 -10.36
N VAL A 121 15.11 10.69 -10.22
CA VAL A 121 16.31 11.51 -10.41
C VAL A 121 16.38 12.01 -11.86
N ILE A 122 15.39 12.77 -12.32
CA ILE A 122 15.55 13.64 -13.48
C ILE A 122 15.84 15.04 -12.95
N GLU A 123 17.07 15.22 -12.45
CA GLU A 123 17.67 16.55 -12.23
C GLU A 123 17.70 17.41 -13.50
N ASN A 124 17.31 16.87 -14.67
CA ASN A 124 17.35 17.54 -15.97
C ASN A 124 16.00 17.64 -16.71
N ALA A 125 14.85 17.42 -16.07
CA ALA A 125 13.56 17.60 -16.75
C ALA A 125 13.27 19.08 -17.06
N GLN A 126 13.87 20.00 -16.31
CA GLN A 126 13.77 21.44 -16.54
C GLN A 126 14.71 21.99 -17.63
N GLN A 127 15.65 21.20 -18.17
CA GLN A 127 16.49 21.66 -19.30
C GLN A 127 15.84 21.47 -20.67
N ILE A 128 14.74 20.73 -20.79
CA ILE A 128 14.03 20.50 -22.06
C ILE A 128 12.64 21.15 -22.04
N TYR A 129 12.52 22.38 -21.55
CA TYR A 129 11.34 23.22 -21.86
C TYR A 129 11.64 24.72 -21.76
N ALA A 130 12.83 25.12 -22.20
CA ALA A 130 13.20 26.55 -22.30
C ALA A 130 13.85 26.89 -23.65
N GLY A 131 13.62 26.06 -24.68
CA GLY A 131 14.10 26.29 -26.05
C GLY A 131 12.99 26.51 -27.09
N LEU A 132 11.72 26.26 -26.74
CA LEU A 132 10.56 26.47 -27.63
C LEU A 132 9.62 27.51 -27.04
N THR A 133 10.22 28.60 -26.57
CA THR A 133 9.55 29.84 -26.21
C THR A 133 9.26 30.65 -27.46
N TYR A 134 7.98 30.66 -27.83
CA TYR A 134 7.24 31.67 -28.60
C TYR A 134 7.49 31.80 -30.12
N GLY A 135 6.38 31.89 -30.86
CA GLY A 135 6.38 32.50 -32.19
C GLY A 135 5.17 32.18 -33.05
N LYS A 136 4.05 32.87 -32.82
CA LYS A 136 2.88 32.88 -33.71
C LYS A 136 3.32 33.36 -35.11
N GLY A 137 3.46 32.44 -36.07
CA GLY A 137 3.48 32.76 -37.50
C GLY A 137 4.83 33.15 -38.13
N SER A 138 5.86 32.30 -38.05
CA SER A 138 6.74 32.08 -39.20
C SER A 138 7.31 30.67 -39.19
N LEU A 139 7.00 29.90 -40.25
CA LEU A 139 7.69 28.65 -40.57
C LEU A 139 9.18 28.96 -40.76
N ASN A 140 10.04 28.43 -39.90
CA ASN A 140 11.45 28.29 -40.19
C ASN A 140 11.76 26.79 -40.22
N GLU A 141 11.68 26.23 -41.42
CA GLU A 141 12.31 24.96 -41.75
C GLU A 141 13.83 25.17 -41.65
N SER A 142 14.45 24.57 -40.63
CA SER A 142 15.90 24.37 -40.66
C SER A 142 16.14 22.98 -41.21
N VAL A 143 16.42 22.94 -42.52
CA VAL A 143 16.97 21.78 -43.21
C VAL A 143 18.26 21.38 -42.50
N VAL A 144 18.24 20.21 -41.86
CA VAL A 144 19.47 19.55 -41.42
C VAL A 144 20.09 18.93 -42.68
N GLU A 145 20.98 19.68 -43.34
CA GLU A 145 21.84 19.13 -44.40
C GLU A 145 22.79 18.09 -43.77
N GLU A 146 22.54 16.81 -44.02
CA GLU A 146 23.54 15.76 -43.82
C GLU A 146 24.66 15.90 -44.85
N LYS A 147 25.73 16.62 -44.50
CA LYS A 147 26.99 16.63 -45.26
C LYS A 147 28.09 15.92 -44.46
N ASN A 148 28.12 14.60 -44.59
CA ASN A 148 29.33 13.80 -44.39
C ASN A 148 29.32 12.58 -45.33
N ARG A 149 29.66 12.83 -46.60
CA ARG A 149 30.28 11.84 -47.49
C ARG A 149 31.53 12.47 -48.10
N GLY A 150 32.64 12.37 -47.36
CA GLY A 150 33.98 12.70 -47.81
C GLY A 150 34.64 11.53 -48.55
N PHE A 151 35.36 11.88 -49.61
CA PHE A 151 35.93 11.09 -50.70
C PHE A 151 37.08 10.13 -50.33
N LYS A 152 37.32 9.13 -51.21
CA LYS A 152 38.67 8.72 -51.64
C LYS A 152 38.68 8.10 -53.06
N ALA A 153 39.57 8.69 -53.87
CA ALA A 153 40.26 8.24 -55.10
C ALA A 153 39.45 7.66 -56.27
#